data_AF-A0A383A9F9-F1
#
_entry.id   AF-A0A383A9F9-F1
#
_cell.length_a   1.000
_cell.length_b   1.000
_cell.length_c   1.000
_cell.angle_alpha   90.00
_cell.angle_beta   90.00
_cell.angle_gamma   90.00
#
_symmetry.space_group_name_H-M   'P 1'
#
loop_
_entity.id
_entity.type
_entity.pdbx_description
1 polymer ?
#
loop_
_entity_poly.entity_id
_entity_poly.type
_entity_poly.pdbx_seq_one_letter_code
_entity_poly.pdbx_strand_id
1 'polypeptide(L)' 'MLVSTARQLLLYRALDLSPPAFYHCDLMHDENGERLAKRHDALSLRELRAQGNTPEMLLARWG' A
#
# COMPACT_ATOMS: atom_id res chain seq x y z
N MET A 1 -6.88 6.85 -0.78
CA MET A 1 -5.94 7.96 -1.06
C MET A 1 -6.40 8.86 -2.21
N LEU A 2 -7.14 8.34 -3.21
CA LEU A 2 -7.66 9.13 -4.35
C LEU A 2 -8.37 10.45 -3.94
N VAL A 3 -9.24 10.39 -2.94
CA VAL A 3 -10.01 11.57 -2.47
C VAL A 3 -9.12 12.65 -1.83
N SER A 4 -7.99 12.27 -1.22
CA SER A 4 -7.10 13.23 -0.56
C SER A 4 -6.20 13.99 -1.54
N THR A 5 -5.97 13.44 -2.73
CA THR A 5 -5.13 14.09 -3.74
C THR A 5 -5.72 15.41 -4.22
N ALA A 6 -7.05 15.53 -4.31
CA ALA A 6 -7.69 16.81 -4.64
C ALA A 6 -7.33 17.92 -3.65
N ARG A 7 -7.32 17.62 -2.34
CA ARG A 7 -6.90 18.57 -1.30
C ARG A 7 -5.40 18.90 -1.38
N GLN A 8 -4.57 17.88 -1.64
CA GLN A 8 -3.12 18.10 -1.82
C GLN A 8 -2.83 19.04 -2.99
N LEU A 9 -3.54 18.90 -4.11
CA LEU A 9 -3.39 19.80 -5.27
C LEU A 9 -3.77 21.25 -4.95
N LEU A 10 -4.77 21.48 -4.10
CA LEU A 10 -5.10 22.84 -3.63
C LEU A 10 -3.97 23.46 -2.81
N LEU A 11 -3.27 22.65 -2.00
CA LEU A 11 -2.10 23.12 -1.24
C LEU A 11 -0.93 23.48 -2.17
N TYR A 12 -0.64 22.64 -3.18
CA TYR A 12 0.40 22.96 -4.17
C TYR A 12 0.13 24.29 -4.87
N ARG A 13 -1.13 24.54 -5.28
CA ARG A 13 -1.55 25.81 -5.89
C ARG A 13 -1.40 27.00 -4.94
N ALA A 14 -1.80 26.85 -3.68
CA ALA A 14 -1.74 27.93 -2.70
C ALA A 14 -0.29 28.34 -2.35
N LEU A 15 0.66 27.43 -2.53
CA LEU A 15 2.08 27.64 -2.25
C LEU A 15 2.89 27.98 -3.51
N ASP A 16 2.24 28.10 -4.68
CA ASP A 16 2.88 28.31 -5.98
C ASP A 16 3.95 27.23 -6.31
N LEU A 17 3.63 25.98 -5.94
CA LEU A 17 4.48 24.82 -6.17
C LEU A 17 3.91 23.93 -7.27
N SER A 18 4.80 23.31 -8.05
CA SER A 18 4.40 22.31 -9.06
C SER A 18 4.15 20.95 -8.38
N PRO A 19 2.95 20.35 -8.51
CA PRO A 19 2.68 19.04 -7.94
C PRO A 19 3.40 17.92 -8.72
N PRO A 20 3.81 16.84 -8.04
CA PRO A 20 4.33 15.66 -8.72
C PRO A 20 3.21 14.91 -9.47
N ALA A 21 3.61 13.98 -10.33
CA ALA A 21 2.67 12.99 -10.88
C ALA A 21 2.22 12.03 -9.78
N PHE A 22 0.91 11.86 -9.62
CA PHE A 22 0.32 10.91 -8.68
C PHE A 22 -0.09 9.64 -9.41
N TYR A 23 0.23 8.49 -8.83
CA TYR A 23 -0.30 7.19 -9.21
C TYR A 23 -0.94 6.53 -7.99
N HIS A 24 -2.19 6.07 -8.12
CA HIS A 24 -2.90 5.38 -7.07
C HIS A 24 -2.95 3.90 -7.39
N CYS A 25 -2.11 3.10 -6.74
CA CYS A 25 -2.18 1.65 -6.84
C CYS A 25 -3.44 1.13 -6.13
N ASP A 26 -3.98 0.03 -6.66
CA ASP A 26 -5.08 -0.69 -6.04
C ASP A 26 -4.63 -1.33 -4.72
N LEU A 27 -5.63 -1.57 -3.86
CA LEU A 27 -5.38 -2.23 -2.59
C LEU A 27 -5.21 -3.73 -2.82
N MET A 28 -4.28 -4.34 -2.09
CA MET A 28 -4.11 -5.79 -2.12
C MET A 28 -5.28 -6.47 -1.39
N HIS A 29 -5.69 -7.61 -1.94
CA HIS A 29 -6.72 -8.48 -1.39
C HIS A 29 -6.10 -9.81 -0.96
N ASP A 30 -6.74 -10.51 -0.03
CA ASP A 30 -6.37 -11.86 0.34
C ASP A 30 -6.94 -12.90 -0.65
N GLU A 31 -6.70 -14.19 -0.37
CA GLU A 31 -7.14 -15.31 -1.20
C GLU A 31 -8.68 -15.39 -1.33
N ASN A 32 -9.42 -14.76 -0.43
CA ASN A 32 -10.89 -14.70 -0.46
C ASN A 32 -11.40 -13.42 -1.15
N GLY A 33 -10.51 -12.58 -1.68
CA GLY A 33 -10.87 -11.29 -2.28
C GLY A 33 -11.17 -10.20 -1.26
N GLU A 34 -10.93 -10.44 0.02
CA GLU A 34 -11.15 -9.45 1.07
C GLU A 34 -9.95 -8.50 1.16
N ARG A 35 -10.20 -7.21 1.37
CA ARG A 35 -9.13 -6.22 1.44
C ARG A 35 -8.19 -6.56 2.59
N LEU A 36 -6.89 -6.69 2.29
CA LEU A 36 -5.88 -6.97 3.30
C LEU A 36 -5.87 -5.87 4.36
N ALA A 37 -5.91 -6.30 5.62
CA ALA A 37 -5.80 -5.43 6.77
C ALA A 37 -5.02 -6.18 7.87
N LYS A 38 -4.27 -5.44 8.69
CA LYS A 38 -3.49 -5.97 9.83
C LYS A 38 -4.34 -6.55 10.97
N ARG A 39 -5.64 -6.75 10.76
CA ARG A 39 -6.56 -7.36 11.74
C ARG A 39 -6.21 -8.82 12.05
N HIS A 40 -5.47 -9.48 11.16
CA HIS A 40 -4.84 -10.76 11.40
C HIS A 40 -3.34 -10.53 11.58
N ASP A 41 -2.87 -10.38 12.82
CA ASP A 41 -1.45 -10.09 13.16
C ASP A 41 -0.46 -11.00 12.40
N ALA A 42 -0.88 -12.24 12.12
CA ALA A 42 -0.17 -13.28 11.36
C ALA A 42 0.41 -12.87 9.99
N LEU A 43 0.02 -11.71 9.44
CA LEU A 43 0.51 -11.17 8.16
C LEU A 43 1.53 -10.03 8.30
N SER A 44 2.02 -9.75 9.52
CA SER A 44 3.10 -8.77 9.67
C SER A 44 4.40 -9.28 9.02
N LEU A 45 5.17 -8.40 8.35
CA LEU A 45 6.46 -8.80 7.76
C LEU A 45 7.42 -9.40 8.79
N ARG A 46 7.30 -8.98 10.05
CA ARG A 46 8.09 -9.50 11.17
C ARG A 46 7.73 -10.95 11.47
N GLU A 47 6.43 -11.27 11.54
CA GLU A 47 5.96 -12.63 11.79
C GLU A 47 6.22 -13.55 10.60
N LEU A 48 5.98 -13.08 9.37
CA LEU A 48 6.32 -13.83 8.16
C LEU A 48 7.81 -14.20 8.12
N ARG A 49 8.69 -13.26 8.51
CA ARG A 49 10.12 -13.54 8.66
C ARG A 49 10.42 -14.53 9.77
N ALA A 50 9.77 -14.41 10.94
CA ALA A 50 9.94 -15.35 12.05
C ALA A 50 9.47 -16.78 11.70
N GLN A 51 8.48 -16.89 10.80
CA GLN A 51 8.01 -18.15 10.22
C GLN A 51 8.92 -18.71 9.12
N GLY A 52 10.01 -18.02 8.77
CA GLY A 52 10.98 -18.48 7.77
C GLY A 52 10.68 -18.09 6.33
N ASN A 53 9.70 -17.22 6.07
CA ASN A 53 9.45 -16.72 4.72
C ASN A 53 10.59 -15.79 4.27
N THR A 54 11.13 -16.04 3.07
CA THR A 54 12.11 -15.12 2.45
C THR A 54 11.41 -14.04 1.62
N PRO A 55 12.04 -12.88 1.39
CA PRO A 55 11.49 -11.85 0.51
C PRO A 55 11.14 -12.37 -0.89
N GLU A 56 11.97 -13.25 -1.46
CA GLU A 56 11.78 -13.83 -2.79
C GLU A 56 10.53 -14.71 -2.84
N MET A 57 10.28 -15.51 -1.79
CA MET A 57 9.06 -16.32 -1.67
C MET A 57 7.81 -15.45 -1.59
N LEU A 58 7.87 -14.32 -0.86
CA LEU A 58 6.74 -13.41 -0.76
C LEU A 58 6.47 -12.69 -2.08
N LEU A 59 7.52 -12.29 -2.81
CA LEU A 59 7.39 -11.69 -4.13
C LEU A 59 6.85 -12.68 -5.16
N ALA A 60 7.26 -13.95 -5.12
CA ALA A 60 6.70 -14.97 -6.02
C ALA A 60 5.22 -15.30 -5.70
N ARG A 61 4.79 -15.11 -4.46
CA ARG A 61 3.41 -15.39 -4.02
C ARG A 61 2.43 -14.26 -4.37
N TRP A 62 2.90 -13.03 -4.48
CA TRP A 62 2.06 -11.84 -4.65
C TRP A 62 2.45 -10.90 -5.79
N GLY A 63 3.53 -11.21 -6.52
CA GLY A 63 3.90 -10.57 -7.78
C GLY A 63 3.21 -11.26 -8.96
#